data_AF-X1QH30-F1
#
_entry.id   AF-X1QH30-F1
#
_cell.length_a   1.000
_cell.length_b   1.000
_cell.length_c   1.000
_cell.angle_alpha   90.00
_cell.angle_beta   90.00
_cell.angle_gamma   90.00
#
_symmetry.space_group_name_H-M   'P 1'
#
loop_
_entity.id
_entity.type
_entity.pdbx_description
1 polymer ?
#
loop_
_entity_poly.entity_id
_entity_poly.type
_entity_poly.pdbx_seq_one_letter_code
_entity_poly.pdbx_strand_id
1 'polypeptide(L)' 'MAEVAERKISPAVVIVGGLGLGLAAVLAIFALAGAAPPEGYVCPYCGATFDTYEDLVAHVQSEHPGERIPIHIIWQ' A
#
# COMPACT_ATOMS: atom_id res chain seq x y z
N MET A 1 -1.28 12.91 52.26
CA MET A 1 -2.37 13.15 51.29
C MET A 1 -1.75 14.07 50.25
N ALA A 2 -1.27 13.52 49.13
CA ALA A 2 -0.54 14.32 48.14
C ALA A 2 -1.57 15.06 47.27
N GLU A 3 -1.52 16.39 47.25
CA GLU A 3 -2.33 17.22 46.37
C GLU A 3 -2.01 16.90 44.91
N VAL A 4 -2.98 16.37 44.19
CA VAL A 4 -2.91 16.18 42.73
C VAL A 4 -3.06 17.56 42.11
N ALA A 5 -1.95 18.20 41.77
CA ALA A 5 -1.95 19.47 41.06
C ALA A 5 -2.57 19.29 39.66
N GLU A 6 -3.68 19.98 39.40
CA GLU A 6 -4.41 19.90 38.13
C GLU A 6 -3.59 20.56 37.01
N ARG A 7 -2.96 19.76 36.15
CA ARG A 7 -2.12 20.26 35.04
C ARG A 7 -3.01 20.68 33.87
N LYS A 8 -3.34 21.97 33.81
CA LYS A 8 -4.10 22.58 32.71
C LYS A 8 -3.22 22.68 31.46
N ILE A 9 -3.47 21.82 30.47
CA ILE A 9 -2.77 21.87 29.18
C ILE A 9 -3.23 23.13 28.44
N SER A 10 -2.28 23.98 28.06
CA SER A 10 -2.59 25.19 27.31
C SER A 10 -3.24 24.82 25.96
N PRO A 11 -4.32 25.51 25.54
CA PRO A 11 -4.94 25.31 24.23
C PRO A 11 -3.91 25.43 23.08
N ALA A 12 -2.89 26.27 23.25
CA ALA A 12 -1.82 26.42 22.26
C ALA A 12 -1.02 25.12 22.05
N VAL A 13 -0.83 24.30 23.09
CA VAL A 13 -0.13 23.01 22.99
C VAL A 13 -0.95 22.03 22.16
N VAL A 14 -2.28 22.03 22.34
CA VAL A 14 -3.19 21.17 21.56
C VAL A 14 -3.21 21.61 20.10
N ILE A 15 -3.23 22.92 19.83
CA ILE A 15 -3.27 23.45 18.47
C ILE A 15 -1.95 23.16 17.74
N VAL A 16 -0.81 23.51 18.35
CA VAL A 16 0.51 23.29 17.74
C VAL A 16 0.82 21.81 17.62
N GLY A 17 0.55 21.02 18.66
CA GLY A 17 0.73 19.57 18.64
C GLY A 17 -0.18 18.90 17.62
N GLY A 18 -1.47 19.25 17.60
CA GLY A 18 -2.47 18.67 16.70
C GLY A 18 -2.23 19.02 15.24
N LEU A 19 -1.91 20.28 14.92
CA LEU A 19 -1.57 20.67 13.55
C LEU A 19 -0.25 20.05 13.09
N GLY A 20 0.77 19.98 13.96
CA GLY A 20 2.05 19.37 13.64
C GLY A 20 1.97 17.85 13.43
N LEU A 21 1.36 17.13 14.38
CA LEU A 21 1.13 15.68 14.28
C LEU A 21 0.20 15.33 13.12
N GLY A 22 -0.86 16.14 12.93
CA GLY A 22 -1.81 15.96 11.84
C GLY A 22 -1.15 16.14 10.47
N LEU A 23 -0.39 17.22 10.27
CA LEU A 23 0.33 17.44 9.01
C LEU A 23 1.37 16.35 8.75
N ALA A 24 2.14 15.96 9.78
CA ALA A 24 3.11 14.87 9.65
C ALA A 24 2.45 13.54 9.25
N ALA A 25 1.31 13.21 9.86
CA ALA A 25 0.53 12.01 9.50
C ALA A 25 0.01 12.08 8.06
N VAL A 26 -0.51 13.22 7.62
CA VAL A 26 -0.97 13.41 6.24
C VAL A 26 0.17 13.24 5.24
N LEU A 27 1.32 13.87 5.49
CA LEU A 27 2.50 13.72 4.63
C LEU A 27 2.99 12.27 4.57
N ALA A 28 2.99 11.55 5.69
CA ALA A 28 3.36 10.14 5.73
C ALA A 28 2.41 9.26 4.90
N ILE A 29 1.08 9.49 4.99
CA ILE A 29 0.09 8.75 4.20
C ILE A 29 0.31 8.98 2.70
N PHE A 30 0.47 10.24 2.27
CA PHE A 30 0.73 10.55 0.86
C PHE A 30 2.04 9.95 0.35
N ALA A 31 3.10 9.95 1.16
CA ALA A 31 4.37 9.35 0.80
C ALA A 31 4.27 7.82 0.62
N LEU A 32 3.47 7.15 1.45
CA LEU A 32 3.27 5.69 1.36
C LEU A 32 2.32 5.29 0.23
N ALA A 33 1.37 6.14 -0.17
CA ALA A 33 0.42 5.86 -1.24
C ALA A 33 1.02 5.93 -2.66
N GLY A 34 2.25 6.44 -2.80
CA GLY A 34 2.93 6.62 -4.10
C GLY A 34 3.56 5.37 -4.71
N ALA A 35 3.38 4.17 -4.12
CA ALA A 35 3.79 2.94 -4.76
C ALA A 35 2.90 2.68 -5.99
N ALA A 36 3.42 2.98 -7.19
CA ALA A 36 2.74 2.65 -8.44
C ALA A 36 2.39 1.15 -8.46
N PRO A 37 1.23 0.76 -9.01
CA PRO A 37 0.95 -0.65 -9.24
C PRO A 37 2.07 -1.24 -10.11
N PRO A 38 2.44 -2.52 -9.91
CA PRO A 38 3.48 -3.15 -10.71
C PRO A 38 3.12 -3.03 -12.18
N GLU A 39 3.88 -2.23 -12.90
CA GLU A 39 3.81 -2.11 -14.34
C GLU A 39 4.46 -3.36 -14.94
N GLY A 40 3.65 -4.40 -15.11
CA GLY A 40 4.11 -5.70 -15.57
C GLY A 40 3.02 -6.77 -15.58
N TYR A 41 3.36 -7.93 -16.12
CA TYR A 41 2.51 -9.10 -16.17
C TYR A 41 2.68 -9.89 -14.87
N VAL A 42 1.64 -9.90 -14.03
CA VAL A 42 1.68 -10.59 -12.72
C VAL A 42 1.04 -11.97 -12.82
N CYS A 43 1.74 -12.99 -12.34
CA CYS A 43 1.20 -14.34 -12.23
C CYS A 43 0.12 -14.40 -11.12
N PRO A 44 -1.12 -14.84 -11.42
CA PRO A 44 -2.21 -14.86 -10.44
C PRO A 44 -2.07 -15.99 -9.40
N TYR A 45 -1.17 -16.95 -9.61
CA TYR A 45 -1.00 -18.11 -8.73
C TYR A 45 0.07 -17.87 -7.65
N CYS A 46 1.10 -17.09 -7.96
CA CYS A 46 2.24 -16.88 -7.07
C CYS A 46 2.61 -15.41 -6.84
N GLY A 47 2.05 -14.48 -7.63
CA GLY A 47 2.33 -13.05 -7.53
C GLY A 47 3.66 -12.61 -8.15
N ALA A 48 4.35 -13.48 -8.89
CA ALA A 48 5.57 -13.11 -9.61
C ALA A 48 5.28 -12.08 -10.72
N THR A 49 6.11 -11.05 -10.83
CA THR A 49 5.97 -9.98 -11.83
C THR A 49 6.99 -10.17 -12.95
N PHE A 50 6.54 -10.03 -14.20
CA PHE A 50 7.35 -10.15 -15.39
C PHE A 50 7.23 -8.90 -16.28
N ASP A 51 8.30 -8.58 -17.00
CA ASP A 51 8.32 -7.43 -17.92
C ASP A 51 7.55 -7.71 -19.21
N THR A 52 7.45 -8.99 -19.61
CA THR A 52 6.77 -9.42 -20.85
C THR A 52 5.72 -10.50 -20.60
N TYR A 53 4.74 -10.59 -21.51
CA TYR A 53 3.72 -11.63 -21.48
C TYR A 53 4.30 -13.02 -21.74
N GLU A 54 5.32 -13.11 -22.60
CA GLU A 54 6.00 -14.36 -22.96
C GLU A 54 6.69 -14.99 -21.76
N ASP A 55 7.35 -14.17 -20.93
CA ASP A 55 7.98 -14.62 -19.68
C ASP A 55 6.95 -15.14 -18.68
N LEU A 56 5.82 -14.43 -18.53
CA LEU A 56 4.70 -14.91 -17.70
C LEU A 56 4.17 -16.26 -18.21
N VAL A 57 4.00 -16.42 -19.52
CA VAL A 57 3.53 -17.68 -20.12
C VAL A 57 4.51 -18.82 -19.86
N ALA A 58 5.80 -18.60 -20.07
CA ALA A 58 6.84 -19.60 -19.82
C ALA A 58 6.87 -19.99 -18.33
N HIS A 59 6.74 -19.01 -17.44
CA HIS A 59 6.65 -19.25 -15.99
C HIS A 59 5.42 -20.10 -15.63
N VAL A 60 4.23 -19.75 -16.11
CA VAL A 60 3.01 -20.53 -15.80
C VAL A 60 3.12 -21.95 -16.37
N GLN A 61 3.68 -22.12 -17.57
CA GLN A 61 3.85 -23.44 -18.17
C GLN A 61 4.82 -24.35 -17.40
N SER A 62 5.86 -23.79 -16.79
CA SER A 62 6.90 -24.55 -16.08
C SER A 62 6.55 -24.76 -14.59
N GLU A 63 6.10 -23.71 -13.91
CA GLU A 63 5.85 -23.70 -12.46
C GLU A 63 4.40 -24.03 -12.09
N HIS A 64 3.45 -23.84 -13.02
CA HIS A 64 2.01 -24.08 -12.81
C HIS A 64 1.41 -24.98 -13.90
N PRO A 65 1.89 -26.23 -14.04
CA PRO A 65 1.45 -27.13 -15.11
C PRO A 65 -0.05 -27.43 -15.03
N GLY A 66 -0.74 -27.28 -16.16
CA GLY A 66 -2.18 -27.54 -16.30
C GLY A 66 -3.09 -26.35 -16.02
N GLU A 67 -2.52 -25.26 -15.50
CA GLU A 67 -3.24 -24.05 -15.18
C GLU A 67 -3.19 -23.05 -16.36
N ARG A 68 -4.28 -22.30 -16.61
CA ARG A 68 -4.34 -21.34 -17.73
C ARG A 68 -4.45 -19.91 -17.22
N ILE A 69 -3.63 -19.03 -17.79
CA ILE A 69 -3.70 -17.58 -17.53
C ILE A 69 -5.13 -17.09 -17.84
N PRO A 70 -5.85 -16.50 -16.87
CA PRO A 70 -7.19 -15.99 -17.10
C PRO A 70 -7.13 -14.79 -18.04
N ILE A 71 -7.73 -14.93 -19.22
CA ILE A 71 -8.01 -13.79 -20.09
C ILE A 71 -9.23 -13.05 -19.55
N HIS A 72 -9.05 -11.83 -19.06
CA HIS A 72 -10.17 -10.94 -18.75
C HIS A 72 -10.76 -10.40 -20.06
N ILE A 73 -11.56 -11.21 -20.74
CA ILE A 73 -12.40 -10.74 -21.84
C ILE A 73 -13.53 -9.88 -21.25
N ILE A 74 -13.31 -8.57 -21.24
CA ILE A 74 -14.37 -7.58 -21.04
C ILE A 74 -15.25 -7.60 -22.29
N TRP A 75 -16.34 -8.37 -22.23
CA TRP A 75 -17.44 -8.26 -23.19
C TRP A 75 -18.12 -6.91 -22.95
N GLN A 76 -17.98 -5.98 -23.90
CA GLN A 76 -18.87 -4.83 -24.03
C GLN A 76 -20.12 -5.23 -24.82
#